data_AF-A0A4V1RMZ6-F1
#
_entry.id   AF-A0A4V1RMZ6-F1
#
_cell.length_a   1.000
_cell.length_b   1.000
_cell.length_c   1.000
_cell.angle_alpha   90.00
_cell.angle_beta   90.00
_cell.angle_gamma   90.00
#
_symmetry.space_group_name_H-M   'P 1'
#
loop_
_entity.id
_entity.type
_entity.pdbx_description
1 polymer ?
#
loop_
_entity_poly.entity_id
_entity_poly.type
_entity_poly.pdbx_seq_one_letter_code
_entity_poly.pdbx_strand_id
1 'polypeptide(L)'
;MRSHRTVAELAALLPELDASPREVGTLRAVVRRPAPGEREVLEVGHLDVTEGLVGDTWAARRSRRTPDGSPHPDMQLNLMNHRLIEFLAQDPAREPLAGDQMFLDLDLSHEHLPEWSELHIGGPEGAVIVVTDQPHNGCGKFIARFGKDAMAFVNGPEGKPRRLRGLCAKVVRPGPVRPGDEVRVVRPPAAPVE
;
A
#
# COMPACT_ATOMS: atom_id res chain seq x y z
N MET A 1 12.11 -22.45 9.42
CA MET A 1 11.42 -21.50 8.52
C MET A 1 9.93 -21.74 8.67
N ARG A 2 9.12 -20.69 8.85
CA ARG A 2 7.65 -20.85 8.88
C ARG A 2 7.17 -21.21 7.47
N SER A 3 6.20 -22.10 7.37
CA SER A 3 5.57 -22.45 6.11
C SER A 3 4.82 -21.23 5.54
N HIS A 4 4.87 -21.05 4.23
CA HIS A 4 4.05 -20.05 3.56
C HIS A 4 2.57 -20.46 3.58
N ARG A 5 1.69 -19.46 3.47
CA ARG A 5 0.24 -19.70 3.38
C ARG A 5 -0.09 -20.45 2.09
N THR A 6 -0.93 -21.45 2.21
CA THR A 6 -1.46 -22.24 1.10
C THR A 6 -2.54 -21.47 0.34
N VAL A 7 -2.84 -21.90 -0.89
CA VAL A 7 -3.95 -21.33 -1.68
C VAL A 7 -5.30 -21.43 -0.94
N ALA A 8 -5.56 -22.55 -0.25
CA ALA A 8 -6.82 -22.73 0.49
C ALA A 8 -6.95 -21.75 1.67
N GLU A 9 -5.86 -21.55 2.41
CA GLU A 9 -5.79 -20.55 3.48
C GLU A 9 -6.00 -19.12 2.96
N LEU A 10 -5.41 -18.79 1.81
CA LEU A 10 -5.58 -17.47 1.17
C LEU A 10 -7.01 -17.23 0.72
N ALA A 11 -7.64 -18.23 0.09
CA ALA A 11 -9.04 -18.14 -0.32
C ALA A 11 -9.98 -17.99 0.90
N ALA A 12 -9.69 -18.70 1.99
CA ALA A 12 -10.47 -18.61 3.24
C ALA A 12 -10.35 -17.23 3.93
N LEU A 13 -9.32 -16.43 3.62
CA LEU A 13 -9.15 -15.07 4.15
C LEU A 13 -10.04 -14.05 3.42
N LEU A 14 -10.54 -14.33 2.22
CA LEU A 14 -11.27 -13.33 1.42
C LEU A 14 -12.42 -12.64 2.17
N PRO A 15 -13.29 -13.33 2.94
CA PRO A 15 -14.34 -12.66 3.69
C PRO A 15 -13.82 -11.64 4.70
N GLU A 16 -12.66 -11.90 5.32
CA GLU A 16 -12.01 -10.97 6.26
C GLU A 16 -11.44 -9.74 5.54
N LEU A 17 -10.92 -9.92 4.32
CA LEU A 17 -10.45 -8.81 3.50
C LEU A 17 -11.62 -7.94 3.01
N ASP A 18 -12.72 -8.58 2.59
CA ASP A 18 -13.93 -7.91 2.09
C ASP A 18 -14.68 -7.14 3.18
N ALA A 19 -14.44 -7.48 4.45
CA ALA A 19 -14.92 -6.77 5.63
C ALA A 19 -14.04 -5.57 6.03
N SER A 20 -12.98 -5.26 5.28
CA SER A 20 -12.17 -4.05 5.52
C SER A 20 -13.04 -2.79 5.41
N PRO A 21 -12.79 -1.75 6.24
CA PRO A 21 -13.61 -0.54 6.20
C PRO A 21 -13.45 0.19 4.87
N ARG A 22 -14.53 0.84 4.41
CA ARG A 22 -14.58 1.50 3.09
C ARG A 22 -14.49 3.02 3.14
N GLU A 23 -14.96 3.61 4.24
CA GLU A 23 -15.04 5.08 4.39
C GLU A 23 -13.95 5.61 5.32
N VAL A 24 -13.73 4.92 6.44
CA VAL A 24 -12.83 5.34 7.51
C VAL A 24 -12.06 4.12 7.99
N GLY A 25 -10.78 4.07 7.67
CA GLY A 25 -9.85 3.03 8.08
C GLY A 25 -8.80 3.53 9.05
N THR A 26 -7.74 2.76 9.22
CA THR A 26 -6.64 3.09 10.14
C THR A 26 -5.29 2.81 9.49
N LEU A 27 -4.34 3.73 9.68
CA LEU A 27 -2.94 3.50 9.34
C LEU A 27 -2.32 2.59 10.41
N ARG A 28 -1.92 1.38 10.03
CA ARG A 28 -1.47 0.34 10.96
C ARG A 28 0.04 0.32 11.15
N ALA A 29 0.79 0.66 10.10
CA ALA A 29 2.23 0.79 10.19
C ALA A 29 2.78 1.73 9.12
N VAL A 30 3.87 2.42 9.46
CA VAL A 30 4.67 3.24 8.54
C VAL A 30 6.07 2.63 8.47
N VAL A 31 6.55 2.38 7.26
CA VAL A 31 7.82 1.71 7.03
C VAL A 31 8.65 2.50 6.03
N ARG A 32 9.82 2.94 6.47
CA ARG A 32 10.83 3.56 5.61
C ARG A 32 11.79 2.50 5.05
N ARG A 33 12.19 2.68 3.79
CA ARG A 33 13.18 1.83 3.11
C ARG A 33 14.42 2.69 2.83
N PRO A 34 15.33 2.87 3.80
CA PRO A 34 16.46 3.81 3.67
C PRO A 34 17.51 3.34 2.65
N ALA A 35 17.64 2.03 2.45
CA ALA A 35 18.53 1.45 1.46
C ALA A 35 17.93 0.15 0.86
N PRO A 36 18.49 -0.38 -0.24
CA PRO A 36 18.05 -1.66 -0.79
C PRO A 36 18.12 -2.80 0.22
N GLY A 37 16.95 -3.32 0.61
CA GLY A 37 16.84 -4.44 1.56
C GLY A 37 16.46 -4.00 2.96
N GLU A 38 16.93 -2.84 3.40
CA GLU A 38 16.68 -2.29 4.73
C GLU A 38 15.22 -1.85 4.95
N ARG A 39 14.77 -1.98 6.19
CA ARG A 39 13.42 -1.62 6.64
C ARG A 39 13.52 -1.00 8.02
N GLU A 40 12.81 0.09 8.20
CA GLU A 40 12.70 0.79 9.46
C GLU A 40 11.22 1.08 9.71
N VAL A 41 10.68 0.54 10.80
CA VAL A 41 9.32 0.83 11.24
C VAL A 41 9.35 2.16 12.00
N LEU A 42 8.49 3.09 11.62
CA LEU A 42 8.47 4.44 12.16
C LEU A 42 7.28 4.62 13.10
N GLU A 43 7.54 5.19 14.28
CA GLU A 43 6.50 5.76 15.16
C GLU A 43 5.88 7.01 14.52
N VAL A 44 6.66 7.76 13.74
CA VAL A 44 6.22 8.94 12.99
C VAL A 44 6.92 8.98 11.63
N GLY A 45 6.14 8.89 10.55
CA GLY A 45 6.59 9.22 9.20
C GLY A 45 6.28 10.67 8.84
N HIS A 46 7.06 11.26 7.94
CA HIS A 46 6.76 12.56 7.35
C HIS A 46 6.55 12.40 5.86
N LEU A 47 5.38 12.81 5.37
CA LEU A 47 5.06 12.84 3.95
C LEU A 47 5.40 14.22 3.39
N ASP A 48 6.05 14.22 2.25
CA ASP A 48 6.46 15.39 1.49
C ASP A 48 6.06 15.23 0.02
N VAL A 49 5.64 16.33 -0.62
CA VAL A 49 5.17 16.34 -2.01
C VAL A 49 6.28 16.05 -3.01
N THR A 50 7.53 16.32 -2.66
CA THR A 50 8.70 16.11 -3.50
C THR A 50 9.37 14.78 -3.19
N GLU A 51 9.51 14.43 -1.90
CA GLU A 51 10.28 13.26 -1.46
C GLU A 51 9.43 12.00 -1.25
N GLY A 52 8.09 12.11 -1.21
CA GLY A 52 7.21 11.02 -0.79
C GLY A 52 7.30 10.80 0.73
N LEU A 53 7.67 9.59 1.17
CA LEU A 53 8.02 9.37 2.58
C LEU A 53 9.48 9.79 2.81
N VAL A 54 9.71 10.81 3.64
CA VAL A 54 11.05 11.37 3.87
C VAL A 54 12.04 10.28 4.34
N GLY A 55 13.17 10.20 3.62
CA GLY A 55 14.22 9.20 3.81
C GLY A 55 13.92 7.81 3.22
N ASP A 56 12.82 7.63 2.50
CA ASP A 56 12.58 6.43 1.69
C ASP A 56 13.39 6.47 0.38
N THR A 57 13.76 5.29 -0.11
CA THR A 57 14.53 5.15 -1.36
C THR A 57 13.76 5.49 -2.63
N TRP A 58 12.44 5.76 -2.60
CA TRP A 58 11.67 6.05 -3.81
C TRP A 58 12.33 7.10 -4.73
N ALA A 59 12.78 8.23 -4.18
CA ALA A 59 13.40 9.31 -4.95
C ALA A 59 14.72 8.91 -5.64
N ALA A 60 15.34 7.81 -5.21
CA ALA A 60 16.54 7.24 -5.84
C ALA A 60 16.22 6.10 -6.83
N ARG A 61 14.96 5.67 -6.94
CA ARG A 61 14.56 4.54 -7.80
C ARG A 61 14.28 5.01 -9.22
N ARG A 62 15.10 4.55 -10.16
CA ARG A 62 14.84 4.72 -11.58
C ARG A 62 13.52 4.05 -11.99
N SER A 63 12.75 4.72 -12.84
CA SER A 63 11.56 4.14 -13.45
C SER A 63 11.76 3.96 -14.95
N ARG A 64 11.23 2.86 -15.51
CA ARG A 64 11.13 2.70 -16.97
C ARG A 64 9.90 3.39 -17.57
N ARG A 65 9.04 3.95 -16.71
CA ARG A 65 7.80 4.63 -17.08
C ARG A 65 8.00 6.14 -17.30
N THR A 66 9.17 6.66 -16.96
CA THR A 66 9.57 8.04 -17.22
C THR A 66 10.62 8.06 -18.35
N PRO A 67 10.53 9.00 -19.31
CA PRO A 67 11.45 9.05 -20.45
C PRO A 67 12.93 9.23 -20.07
N ASP A 68 13.20 9.99 -18.99
CA ASP A 68 14.54 10.30 -18.49
C ASP A 68 15.05 9.30 -17.43
N GLY A 69 14.23 8.31 -17.09
CA GLY A 69 14.54 7.32 -16.07
C GLY A 69 14.47 7.83 -14.63
N SER A 70 13.92 9.04 -14.40
CA SER A 70 13.63 9.58 -13.07
C SER A 70 12.61 8.70 -12.31
N PRO A 71 12.48 8.82 -10.98
CA PRO A 71 11.39 8.19 -10.25
C PRO A 71 10.04 8.65 -10.80
N HIS A 72 9.09 7.71 -10.94
CA HIS A 72 7.76 8.07 -11.43
C HIS A 72 6.98 8.81 -10.32
N PRO A 73 6.49 10.05 -10.57
CA PRO A 73 5.85 10.88 -9.54
C PRO A 73 4.57 10.24 -8.97
N ASP A 74 3.81 9.52 -9.81
CA ASP A 74 2.61 8.80 -9.35
C ASP A 74 2.92 7.48 -8.60
N MET A 75 4.18 7.17 -8.32
CA MET A 75 4.59 5.95 -7.61
C MET A 75 5.35 6.24 -6.31
N GLN A 76 5.18 7.44 -5.74
CA GLN A 76 5.84 7.91 -4.51
C GLN A 76 5.68 6.94 -3.34
N LEU A 77 4.46 6.45 -3.15
CA LEU A 77 4.09 5.60 -2.02
C LEU A 77 3.55 4.26 -2.52
N ASN A 78 3.91 3.19 -1.83
CA ASN A 78 3.32 1.86 -1.97
C ASN A 78 2.55 1.54 -0.70
N LEU A 79 1.31 1.13 -0.86
CA LEU A 79 0.38 0.83 0.22
C LEU A 79 -0.18 -0.58 0.08
N MET A 80 -0.32 -1.29 1.20
CA MET A 80 -0.89 -2.65 1.23
C MET A 80 -1.94 -2.78 2.35
N ASN A 81 -2.96 -3.61 2.14
CA ASN A 81 -3.94 -3.91 3.17
C ASN A 81 -3.27 -4.66 4.35
N HIS A 82 -3.47 -4.17 5.57
CA HIS A 82 -2.81 -4.68 6.76
C HIS A 82 -3.24 -6.12 7.10
N ARG A 83 -4.53 -6.44 7.00
CA ARG A 83 -5.07 -7.77 7.32
C ARG A 83 -4.40 -8.85 6.47
N LEU A 84 -4.19 -8.56 5.18
CA LEU A 84 -3.49 -9.49 4.29
C LEU A 84 -2.02 -9.66 4.68
N ILE A 85 -1.28 -8.58 4.92
CA ILE A 85 0.15 -8.73 5.25
C ILE A 85 0.34 -9.40 6.61
N GLU A 86 -0.49 -9.10 7.60
CA GLU A 86 -0.48 -9.75 8.91
C GLU A 86 -0.68 -11.26 8.75
N PHE A 87 -1.66 -11.66 7.94
CA PHE A 87 -1.92 -13.07 7.63
C PHE A 87 -0.73 -13.76 6.95
N LEU A 88 -0.12 -13.12 5.96
CA LEU A 88 1.01 -13.65 5.20
C LEU A 88 2.29 -13.73 6.02
N ALA A 89 2.58 -12.68 6.79
CA ALA A 89 3.80 -12.53 7.57
C ALA A 89 3.82 -13.49 8.75
N GLN A 90 2.66 -13.74 9.37
CA GLN A 90 2.45 -14.55 10.58
C GLN A 90 3.21 -14.03 11.80
N ASP A 91 3.95 -12.94 11.63
CA ASP A 91 4.92 -12.37 12.54
C ASP A 91 5.03 -10.88 12.19
N PRO A 92 4.68 -9.97 13.12
CA PRO A 92 4.73 -8.53 12.86
C PRO A 92 6.09 -8.05 12.38
N ALA A 93 7.20 -8.67 12.85
CA ALA A 93 8.56 -8.29 12.42
C ALA A 93 8.82 -8.56 10.93
N ARG A 94 7.98 -9.38 10.27
CA ARG A 94 8.10 -9.71 8.84
C ARG A 94 7.20 -8.87 7.94
N GLU A 95 6.23 -8.14 8.47
CA GLU A 95 5.34 -7.29 7.66
C GLU A 95 6.11 -6.25 6.82
N PRO A 96 7.15 -5.56 7.34
CA PRO A 96 7.94 -4.61 6.55
C PRO A 96 8.62 -5.22 5.32
N LEU A 97 8.77 -6.55 5.29
CA LEU A 97 9.33 -7.28 4.17
C LEU A 97 8.42 -7.26 2.94
N ALA A 98 7.14 -6.88 3.02
CA ALA A 98 6.32 -6.57 1.83
C ALA A 98 6.99 -5.50 0.96
N GLY A 99 7.66 -4.54 1.61
CA GLY A 99 8.35 -3.46 0.93
C GLY A 99 7.45 -2.27 0.59
N ASP A 100 6.31 -2.17 1.27
CA ASP A 100 5.35 -1.07 1.19
C ASP A 100 5.65 -0.08 2.29
N GLN A 101 5.37 1.20 2.04
CA GLN A 101 5.65 2.26 3.02
C GLN A 101 4.53 2.42 4.04
N MET A 102 3.29 2.05 3.70
CA MET A 102 2.16 2.19 4.60
C MET A 102 1.26 0.96 4.52
N PHE A 103 0.83 0.49 5.68
CA PHE A 103 -0.13 -0.61 5.79
C PHE A 103 -1.44 -0.08 6.37
N LEU A 104 -2.54 -0.26 5.64
CA LEU A 104 -3.84 0.28 6.01
C LEU A 104 -4.82 -0.84 6.33
N ASP A 105 -5.57 -0.69 7.41
CA ASP A 105 -6.83 -1.43 7.57
C ASP A 105 -7.92 -0.65 6.82
N LEU A 106 -8.04 -0.91 5.52
CA LEU A 106 -8.95 -0.24 4.57
C LEU A 106 -9.15 -1.14 3.34
N ASP A 107 -10.34 -1.11 2.76
CA ASP A 107 -10.62 -1.73 1.46
C ASP A 107 -9.90 -0.94 0.35
N LEU A 108 -8.93 -1.57 -0.30
CA LEU A 108 -8.11 -0.97 -1.36
C LEU A 108 -8.59 -1.32 -2.77
N SER A 109 -9.71 -2.04 -2.89
CA SER A 109 -10.25 -2.53 -4.16
C SER A 109 -10.52 -1.40 -5.14
N HIS A 110 -10.46 -1.73 -6.43
CA HIS A 110 -10.80 -0.79 -7.48
C HIS A 110 -12.25 -0.28 -7.38
N GLU A 111 -13.16 -1.11 -6.86
CA GLU A 111 -14.58 -0.78 -6.68
C GLU A 111 -14.78 0.29 -5.59
N HIS A 112 -14.16 0.12 -4.42
CA HIS A 112 -14.39 1.01 -3.28
C HIS A 112 -13.38 2.15 -3.16
N LEU A 113 -12.23 2.03 -3.81
CA LEU A 113 -11.17 3.03 -3.78
C LEU A 113 -10.66 3.28 -5.22
N PRO A 114 -11.48 3.92 -6.08
CA PRO A 114 -11.08 4.19 -7.45
C PRO A 114 -9.84 5.10 -7.50
N GLU A 115 -9.16 5.08 -8.64
CA GLU A 115 -8.04 5.98 -8.92
C GLU A 115 -8.46 7.43 -8.70
N TRP A 116 -7.51 8.25 -8.25
CA TRP A 116 -7.70 9.65 -7.91
C TRP A 116 -8.55 9.91 -6.66
N SER A 117 -8.92 8.87 -5.91
CA SER A 117 -9.42 9.04 -4.54
C SER A 117 -8.33 9.61 -3.62
N GLU A 118 -8.74 10.51 -2.74
CA GLU A 118 -7.91 11.05 -1.67
C GLU A 118 -8.05 10.21 -0.40
N LEU A 119 -6.94 10.02 0.30
CA LEU A 119 -6.87 9.47 1.64
C LEU A 119 -6.35 10.56 2.58
N HIS A 120 -7.23 11.04 3.45
CA HIS A 120 -6.94 12.05 4.46
C HIS A 120 -6.51 11.35 5.74
N ILE A 121 -5.28 11.59 6.20
CA ILE A 121 -4.63 10.82 7.26
C ILE A 121 -4.36 11.75 8.45
N GLY A 122 -4.87 11.39 9.63
CA GLY A 122 -4.62 12.17 10.86
C GLY A 122 -5.52 13.41 11.03
N GLY A 123 -6.71 13.39 10.44
CA GLY A 123 -7.73 14.44 10.59
C GLY A 123 -7.73 15.52 9.48
N PRO A 124 -8.56 16.57 9.63
CA PRO A 124 -8.83 17.55 8.56
C PRO A 124 -7.59 18.31 8.05
N GLU A 125 -6.63 18.58 8.94
CA GLU A 125 -5.36 19.26 8.65
C GLU A 125 -4.18 18.29 8.46
N GLY A 126 -4.45 16.97 8.47
CA GLY A 126 -3.45 15.94 8.36
C GLY A 126 -2.88 15.77 6.95
N ALA A 127 -2.03 14.77 6.72
CA ALA A 127 -1.49 14.54 5.39
C ALA A 127 -2.57 14.04 4.42
N VAL A 128 -2.42 14.33 3.12
CA VAL A 128 -3.31 13.80 2.07
C VAL A 128 -2.48 13.16 0.98
N ILE A 129 -2.86 11.93 0.64
CA ILE A 129 -2.32 11.19 -0.49
C ILE A 129 -3.43 10.86 -1.47
N VAL A 130 -3.08 10.75 -2.74
CA VAL A 130 -3.99 10.41 -3.83
C VAL A 130 -3.61 9.06 -4.40
N VAL A 131 -4.58 8.16 -4.52
CA VAL A 131 -4.44 6.89 -5.22
C VAL A 131 -4.22 7.16 -6.71
N THR A 132 -3.28 6.46 -7.33
CA THR A 132 -2.93 6.67 -8.74
C THR A 132 -3.29 5.48 -9.60
N ASP A 133 -3.28 5.68 -10.91
CA ASP A 133 -3.46 4.65 -11.94
C ASP A 133 -2.25 3.72 -12.12
N GLN A 134 -1.17 3.94 -11.36
CA GLN A 134 0.05 3.15 -11.51
C GLN A 134 -0.10 1.79 -10.81
N PRO A 135 0.17 0.68 -11.52
CA PRO A 135 -0.03 -0.64 -10.97
C PRO A 135 1.02 -0.97 -9.91
N HIS A 136 0.59 -1.69 -8.87
CA HIS A 136 1.47 -2.21 -7.84
C HIS A 136 1.41 -3.75 -7.81
N ASN A 137 2.37 -4.39 -8.47
CA ASN A 137 2.38 -5.85 -8.67
C ASN A 137 3.44 -6.56 -7.82
N GLY A 138 3.16 -7.82 -7.46
CA GLY A 138 4.11 -8.66 -6.73
C GLY A 138 5.39 -8.91 -7.54
N CYS A 139 6.54 -8.99 -6.88
CA CYS A 139 7.85 -9.22 -7.52
C CYS A 139 8.58 -10.43 -6.93
N GLY A 140 9.75 -10.79 -7.49
CA GLY A 140 10.54 -11.94 -7.02
C GLY A 140 10.92 -11.89 -5.53
N LYS A 141 11.09 -10.69 -4.96
CA LYS A 141 11.31 -10.53 -3.50
C LYS A 141 10.08 -10.96 -2.70
N PHE A 142 8.87 -10.71 -3.19
CA PHE A 142 7.63 -11.14 -2.53
C PHE A 142 7.54 -12.67 -2.51
N ILE A 143 7.92 -13.35 -3.60
CA ILE A 143 8.00 -14.81 -3.66
C ILE A 143 8.99 -15.35 -2.62
N ALA A 144 10.19 -14.77 -2.55
CA ALA A 144 11.22 -15.21 -1.61
C ALA A 144 10.80 -15.04 -0.13
N ARG A 145 9.87 -14.12 0.15
CA ARG A 145 9.46 -13.75 1.52
C ARG A 145 8.16 -14.40 1.97
N PHE A 146 7.20 -14.56 1.06
CA PHE A 146 5.83 -15.00 1.38
C PHE A 146 5.34 -16.16 0.50
N GLY A 147 6.14 -16.60 -0.48
CA GLY A 147 5.85 -17.78 -1.29
C GLY A 147 5.23 -17.49 -2.66
N LYS A 148 5.26 -18.51 -3.52
CA LYS A 148 4.71 -18.45 -4.88
C LYS A 148 3.19 -18.36 -4.86
N ASP A 149 2.53 -19.11 -3.98
CA ASP A 149 1.07 -19.13 -3.85
C ASP A 149 0.54 -17.76 -3.48
N ALA A 150 1.15 -17.09 -2.49
CA ALA A 150 0.82 -15.73 -2.12
C ALA A 150 0.98 -14.76 -3.31
N MET A 151 2.10 -14.83 -4.03
CA MET A 151 2.33 -14.00 -5.22
C MET A 151 1.27 -14.24 -6.32
N ALA A 152 0.96 -15.50 -6.61
CA ALA A 152 -0.03 -15.87 -7.61
C ALA A 152 -1.43 -15.41 -7.21
N PHE A 153 -1.77 -15.51 -5.92
CA PHE A 153 -3.05 -15.08 -5.38
C PHE A 153 -3.24 -13.56 -5.48
N VAL A 154 -2.28 -12.77 -4.98
CA VAL A 154 -2.40 -11.30 -4.99
C VAL A 154 -2.39 -10.70 -6.40
N ASN A 155 -1.75 -11.36 -7.37
CA ASN A 155 -1.73 -10.97 -8.78
C ASN A 155 -2.80 -11.72 -9.62
N GLY A 156 -3.61 -12.56 -9.00
CA GLY A 156 -4.57 -13.45 -9.65
C GLY A 156 -5.93 -12.79 -9.92
N PRO A 157 -6.91 -13.57 -10.41
CA PRO A 157 -8.26 -13.09 -10.71
C PRO A 157 -8.99 -12.58 -9.47
N GLU A 158 -8.77 -13.19 -8.30
CA GLU A 158 -9.33 -12.71 -7.02
C GLU A 158 -8.58 -11.49 -6.50
N GLY A 159 -7.24 -11.50 -6.62
CA GLY A 159 -6.39 -10.49 -6.00
C GLY A 159 -6.37 -9.14 -6.70
N LYS A 160 -6.41 -9.14 -8.04
CA LYS A 160 -6.31 -7.90 -8.84
C LYS A 160 -7.47 -6.93 -8.63
N PRO A 161 -8.76 -7.35 -8.69
CA PRO A 161 -9.88 -6.44 -8.44
C PRO A 161 -9.82 -5.79 -7.04
N ARG A 162 -9.26 -6.52 -6.07
CA ARG A 162 -9.12 -6.11 -4.67
C ARG A 162 -7.85 -5.33 -4.36
N ARG A 163 -6.95 -5.19 -5.35
CA ARG A 163 -5.58 -4.68 -5.14
C ARG A 163 -4.88 -5.35 -3.96
N LEU A 164 -4.95 -6.68 -3.88
CA LEU A 164 -4.37 -7.42 -2.75
C LEU A 164 -2.85 -7.28 -2.66
N ARG A 165 -2.15 -7.06 -3.77
CA ARG A 165 -0.73 -6.68 -3.65
C ARG A 165 -0.61 -5.29 -3.03
N GLY A 166 -1.50 -4.38 -3.37
CA GLY A 166 -1.49 -3.00 -2.90
C GLY A 166 -1.73 -2.02 -4.05
N LEU A 167 -1.46 -0.75 -3.77
CA LEU A 167 -1.62 0.35 -4.73
C LEU A 167 -0.43 1.32 -4.69
N CYS A 168 -0.33 2.15 -5.75
CA CYS A 168 0.56 3.30 -5.76
C CYS A 168 -0.22 4.58 -5.41
N ALA A 169 0.40 5.46 -4.62
CA ALA A 169 -0.14 6.76 -4.30
C ALA A 169 0.93 7.85 -4.41
N LYS A 170 0.47 9.11 -4.45
CA LYS A 170 1.33 10.31 -4.36
C LYS A 170 0.86 11.25 -3.27
N VAL A 171 1.78 12.04 -2.73
CA VAL A 171 1.49 13.03 -1.70
C VAL A 171 0.96 14.30 -2.37
N VAL A 172 -0.17 14.82 -1.89
CA VAL A 172 -0.74 16.10 -2.37
C VAL A 172 -0.85 17.15 -1.25
N ARG A 173 -0.88 16.72 0.01
CA ARG A 173 -0.67 17.60 1.17
C ARG A 173 0.35 16.96 2.11
N PRO A 174 1.48 17.64 2.40
CA PRO A 174 2.51 17.10 3.28
C PRO A 174 2.01 17.06 4.73
N GLY A 175 2.64 16.24 5.55
CA GLY A 175 2.31 16.16 6.97
C GLY A 175 2.87 14.91 7.66
N PRO A 176 2.86 14.91 9.00
CA PRO A 176 3.23 13.72 9.76
C PRO A 176 2.13 12.66 9.68
N VAL A 177 2.52 11.40 9.70
CA VAL A 177 1.63 10.23 9.77
C VAL A 177 2.13 9.24 10.80
N ARG A 178 1.22 8.61 11.53
CA ARG A 178 1.53 7.72 12.67
C ARG A 178 0.68 6.45 12.60
N PRO A 179 1.21 5.30 13.05
CA PRO A 179 0.36 4.16 13.38
C PRO A 179 -0.77 4.60 14.33
N GLY A 180 -1.99 4.21 14.02
CA GLY A 180 -3.21 4.60 14.74
C GLY A 180 -3.96 5.79 14.13
N ASP A 181 -3.38 6.54 13.18
CA ASP A 181 -4.08 7.64 12.54
C ASP A 181 -5.33 7.15 11.78
N GLU A 182 -6.44 7.87 11.96
CA GLU A 182 -7.64 7.71 11.14
C GLU A 182 -7.29 8.02 9.68
N VAL A 183 -7.77 7.17 8.76
CA VAL A 183 -7.67 7.36 7.31
C VAL A 183 -9.05 7.48 6.72
N ARG A 184 -9.42 8.68 6.26
CA ARG A 184 -10.72 8.96 5.65
C ARG A 184 -10.62 8.98 4.13
N VAL A 185 -11.52 8.27 3.48
CA VAL A 185 -11.62 8.21 2.02
C VAL A 185 -12.47 9.36 1.50
N VAL A 186 -11.96 10.07 0.49
CA VAL A 186 -12.72 11.03 -0.31
C VAL A 186 -12.59 10.62 -1.78
N ARG A 187 -13.70 10.16 -2.36
CA ARG A 187 -13.72 9.66 -3.74
C ARG A 187 -13.88 10.81 -4.73
N PRO A 188 -13.34 10.69 -5.95
CA PRO A 188 -13.63 11.65 -7.00
C PRO A 188 -15.15 11.65 -7.27
N PRO A 189 -15.70 12.79 -7.73
CA PRO A 189 -17.08 12.81 -8.21
C PRO A 189 -17.26 11.78 -9.33
N ALA A 190 -18.42 11.13 -9.38
CA ALA A 190 -18.75 10.20 -10.46
C ALA A 190 -18.58 10.93 -11.80
N ALA A 191 -17.90 10.29 -12.75
CA ALA A 191 -17.83 10.82 -14.11
C ALA A 191 -19.26 11.03 -14.64
N PRO A 192 -19.55 12.12 -15.36
CA PRO A 192 -20.83 12.28 -16.02
C PRO A 192 -21.09 11.06 -16.91
N VAL A 193 -22.28 10.48 -16.81
CA VAL A 193 -22.74 9.47 -17.77
C VAL A 193 -23.02 10.23 -19.07
N GLU A 194 -22.22 9.99 -20.12
CA GLU A 194 -22.53 10.42 -21.49
C GLU A 194 -23.74 9.68 -22.06
#